data_AF-A0A1B6JR03-F1
#
_entry.id   AF-A0A1B6JR03-F1
#
_cell.length_a   1.000
_cell.length_b   1.000
_cell.length_c   1.000
_cell.angle_alpha   90.00
_cell.angle_beta   90.00
_cell.angle_gamma   90.00
#
_symmetry.space_group_name_H-M   'P 1'
#
loop_
_entity.id
_entity.type
_entity.pdbx_description
1 polymer ?
#
loop_
_entity_poly.entity_id
_entity_poly.type
_entity_poly.pdbx_seq_one_letter_code
_entity_poly.pdbx_strand_id
1 'polypeptide(L)'
;IPPSSPDISPEAFSDFFVETVKEVRQSISPSNVSAEDLLGQAPRTPNTFKWKPVSCDEVLQVVKDMKSSNSKDIYGLSSVLLKRICFSIILPLTWCINQCLCIG
;
A
#
# COMPACT_ATOMS: atom_id res chain seq x y z
N ILE A 1 -27.37 -39.90 29.09
CA ILE A 1 -27.45 -39.94 27.62
C ILE A 1 -26.97 -38.57 27.14
N PRO A 2 -25.80 -38.46 26.51
CA PRO A 2 -25.36 -37.18 25.97
C PRO A 2 -26.30 -36.78 24.82
N PRO A 3 -26.61 -35.48 24.65
CA PRO A 3 -27.46 -35.04 23.54
C PRO A 3 -26.77 -35.38 22.23
N SER A 4 -27.49 -36.11 21.37
CA SER A 4 -27.11 -36.41 20.00
C SER A 4 -26.79 -35.12 19.26
N SER A 5 -25.57 -35.01 18.74
CA SER A 5 -25.15 -33.94 17.84
C SER A 5 -26.15 -33.78 16.68
N PRO A 6 -26.45 -32.56 16.23
CA PRO A 6 -27.37 -32.35 15.12
C PRO A 6 -26.89 -33.13 13.89
N ASP A 7 -27.80 -33.95 13.35
CA ASP A 7 -27.59 -34.84 12.21
C ASP A 7 -27.70 -34.06 10.90
N ILE A 8 -26.82 -33.06 10.74
CA ILE A 8 -26.70 -32.26 9.53
C ILE A 8 -25.42 -32.67 8.82
N SER A 9 -25.55 -33.18 7.59
CA SER A 9 -24.39 -33.49 6.78
C SER A 9 -23.66 -32.19 6.37
N PRO A 10 -22.33 -32.22 6.21
CA PRO A 10 -21.57 -31.07 5.72
C PRO A 10 -22.11 -30.47 4.41
N GLU A 11 -22.64 -31.34 3.54
CA GLU A 11 -23.26 -30.96 2.27
C GLU A 11 -24.55 -30.17 2.51
N ALA A 12 -25.44 -30.65 3.39
CA ALA A 12 -26.68 -29.93 3.72
C ALA A 12 -26.41 -28.56 4.37
N PHE A 13 -25.37 -28.45 5.19
CA PHE A 13 -24.93 -27.17 5.75
C PHE A 13 -24.40 -26.24 4.65
N SER A 14 -23.53 -26.75 3.77
CA SER A 14 -22.96 -25.98 2.67
C SER A 14 -24.06 -25.48 1.71
N ASP A 15 -24.98 -26.36 1.33
CA ASP A 15 -26.07 -26.06 0.42
C ASP A 15 -27.02 -25.01 1.01
N PHE A 16 -27.33 -25.11 2.31
CA PHE A 16 -28.15 -24.11 3.00
C PHE A 16 -27.51 -22.70 2.92
N PHE A 17 -26.20 -22.59 3.15
CA PHE A 17 -25.52 -21.29 3.08
C PHE A 17 -25.48 -20.75 1.66
N VAL A 18 -25.18 -21.60 0.67
CA VAL A 18 -25.16 -21.20 -0.74
C VAL A 18 -26.54 -20.72 -1.19
N GLU A 19 -27.60 -21.43 -0.80
CA GLU A 19 -28.97 -21.09 -1.18
C GLU A 19 -29.44 -19.79 -0.50
N THR A 20 -29.13 -19.61 0.79
CA THR A 20 -29.40 -18.35 1.51
C THR A 20 -28.73 -17.16 0.82
N VAL A 21 -27.48 -17.31 0.38
CA VAL A 21 -26.76 -16.25 -0.34
C VAL A 21 -27.39 -15.97 -1.71
N LYS A 22 -27.86 -17.00 -2.42
CA LYS A 22 -28.58 -16.82 -3.69
C LYS A 22 -29.91 -16.08 -3.50
N GLU A 23 -30.69 -16.45 -2.49
CA GLU A 23 -31.96 -15.79 -2.15
C GLU A 23 -31.74 -14.31 -1.84
N VAL A 24 -30.77 -14.00 -0.99
CA VAL A 24 -30.39 -12.60 -0.68
C VAL A 24 -29.97 -11.86 -1.95
N ARG A 25 -29.12 -12.46 -2.80
CA ARG A 25 -28.71 -11.85 -4.06
C ARG A 25 -29.90 -11.57 -4.99
N GLN A 26 -30.84 -12.51 -5.10
CA GLN A 26 -32.03 -12.37 -5.96
C GLN A 26 -33.01 -11.32 -5.44
N SER A 27 -33.06 -11.10 -4.12
CA SER A 27 -33.88 -10.04 -3.52
C SER A 27 -33.34 -8.62 -3.78
N ILE A 28 -32.07 -8.50 -4.15
CA ILE A 28 -31.45 -7.21 -4.49
C ILE A 28 -31.72 -6.93 -5.97
N SER A 29 -32.38 -5.81 -6.24
CA SER A 29 -32.59 -5.37 -7.62
C SER A 29 -31.25 -5.14 -8.33
N PRO A 30 -31.05 -5.66 -9.55
CA PRO A 30 -29.83 -5.40 -10.30
C PRO A 30 -29.68 -3.90 -10.54
N SER A 31 -28.48 -3.38 -10.29
CA SER A 31 -28.14 -1.99 -10.64
C SER A 31 -28.29 -1.81 -12.15
N ASN A 32 -28.91 -0.71 -12.55
CA ASN A 32 -28.98 -0.26 -13.95
C ASN A 32 -27.68 0.43 -14.42
N VAL A 33 -26.72 0.58 -13.53
CA VAL A 33 -25.43 1.24 -13.77
C VAL A 33 -24.31 0.26 -13.44
N SER A 34 -23.37 0.08 -14.37
CA SER A 34 -22.19 -0.76 -14.17
C SER A 34 -21.12 -0.03 -13.35
N ALA A 35 -20.15 -0.78 -12.80
CA ALA A 35 -19.03 -0.16 -12.10
C ALA A 35 -18.19 0.72 -13.04
N GLU A 36 -18.10 0.31 -14.30
CA GLU A 36 -17.42 1.00 -15.39
C GLU A 36 -18.08 2.35 -15.69
N ASP A 37 -19.41 2.40 -15.71
CA ASP A 37 -20.17 3.64 -15.91
C ASP A 37 -19.90 4.67 -14.80
N LEU A 38 -19.85 4.21 -13.54
CA LEU A 38 -19.54 5.06 -12.39
C LEU A 38 -18.10 5.56 -12.43
N LEU A 39 -17.14 4.69 -12.79
CA LEU A 39 -15.73 5.04 -12.91
C LEU A 39 -15.42 5.96 -14.11
N GLY A 40 -16.21 5.84 -15.18
CA GLY A 40 -16.13 6.71 -16.35
C GLY A 40 -16.69 8.11 -16.09
N GLN A 41 -17.71 8.22 -15.23
CA GLN A 41 -18.35 9.49 -14.86
C GLN A 41 -17.70 10.17 -13.64
N ALA A 42 -16.84 9.46 -12.91
CA ALA A 42 -16.13 10.03 -11.78
C ALA A 42 -15.25 11.21 -12.22
N PRO A 43 -15.43 12.41 -11.64
CA PRO A 43 -14.63 13.57 -11.98
C PRO A 43 -13.17 13.29 -11.65
N ARG A 44 -12.35 13.07 -12.69
CA ARG A 44 -10.90 12.94 -12.53
C ARG A 44 -10.35 14.34 -12.36
N THR A 45 -9.93 14.70 -11.15
CA THR A 45 -9.00 15.82 -10.99
C THR A 45 -7.80 15.55 -11.90
N PRO A 46 -7.37 16.50 -12.75
CA PRO A 46 -6.17 16.36 -13.58
C PRO A 46 -4.94 16.43 -12.69
N ASN A 47 -4.76 15.46 -11.80
CA ASN A 47 -3.56 15.27 -11.03
C ASN A 47 -2.66 14.36 -11.87
N THR A 48 -1.85 14.98 -12.71
CA THR A 48 -0.67 14.29 -13.22
C THR A 48 0.29 14.16 -12.06
N PHE A 49 0.43 12.95 -11.54
CA PHE A 49 1.55 12.63 -10.67
C PHE A 49 2.84 12.84 -11.47
N LYS A 50 3.73 13.68 -10.96
CA LYS A 50 5.04 13.95 -11.55
C LYS A 50 6.06 13.96 -10.43
N TRP A 51 7.13 13.19 -10.61
CA TRP A 51 8.29 13.31 -9.76
C TRP A 51 8.89 14.70 -9.88
N LYS A 52 9.31 15.26 -8.74
CA LYS A 52 9.98 16.54 -8.67
C LYS A 52 11.40 16.31 -8.14
N PRO A 53 12.42 16.98 -8.69
CA PRO A 53 13.75 16.94 -8.11
C PRO A 53 13.72 17.42 -6.65
N VAL A 54 14.55 16.79 -5.82
CA VAL A 54 14.80 17.18 -4.43
C VAL A 54 16.09 17.99 -4.32
N SER A 55 16.10 18.90 -3.36
CA SER A 55 17.25 19.73 -2.98
C SER A 55 18.14 19.05 -1.95
N CYS A 56 19.38 19.55 -1.80
CA CYS A 56 20.28 19.07 -0.75
C CYS A 56 19.72 19.32 0.66
N ASP A 57 18.97 20.41 0.87
CA ASP A 57 18.36 20.73 2.16
C ASP A 57 17.25 19.75 2.54
N GLU A 58 16.41 19.37 1.57
CA GLU A 58 15.38 18.34 1.77
C GLU A 58 16.01 16.99 2.11
N VAL A 59 17.04 16.58 1.38
CA VAL A 59 17.75 15.31 1.66
C VAL A 59 18.43 15.38 3.03
N LEU A 60 19.03 16.51 3.39
CA LEU A 60 19.68 16.71 4.68
C LEU A 60 18.68 16.62 5.83
N GLN A 61 17.50 17.23 5.66
CA GLN A 61 16.42 17.18 6.64
C GLN A 61 15.95 15.73 6.86
N VAL A 62 15.73 14.98 5.77
CA VAL A 62 15.36 13.56 5.84
C VAL A 62 16.42 12.75 6.58
N VAL A 63 17.71 12.94 6.27
CA VAL A 63 18.80 12.22 6.96
C VAL A 63 18.84 12.55 8.45
N LYS A 64 18.61 13.82 8.83
CA LYS A 64 18.53 14.24 10.24
C LYS A 64 17.36 13.58 10.97
N ASP A 65 16.22 13.45 10.31
CA ASP A 65 14.97 12.91 10.88
C ASP A 65 14.95 11.37 10.98
N MET A 66 15.90 10.68 10.34
CA MET A 66 16.04 9.22 10.48
C MET A 66 16.18 8.82 11.97
N LYS A 67 15.56 7.71 12.39
CA LYS A 67 15.80 7.19 13.74
C LYS A 67 17.27 6.84 13.93
N SER A 68 17.90 7.41 14.94
CA SER A 68 19.29 7.09 15.30
C SER A 68 19.35 5.63 15.77
N SER A 69 20.03 4.78 14.99
CA SER A 69 20.20 3.36 15.25
C SER A 69 21.63 2.95 14.91
N ASN A 70 22.20 2.08 15.74
CA ASN A 70 23.49 1.45 15.47
C ASN A 70 23.35 0.16 14.67
N SER A 71 22.13 -0.27 14.35
CA SER A 71 21.89 -1.39 13.43
C SER A 71 22.50 -1.05 12.06
N LYS A 72 23.14 -2.04 11.46
CA LYS A 72 23.93 -1.90 10.23
C LYS A 72 23.26 -2.64 9.09
N ASP A 73 23.36 -2.10 7.88
CA ASP A 73 23.02 -2.82 6.66
C ASP A 73 24.09 -3.86 6.29
N ILE A 74 23.91 -4.52 5.14
CA ILE A 74 24.86 -5.52 4.60
C ILE A 74 26.25 -4.93 4.27
N TYR A 75 26.38 -3.60 4.18
CA TYR A 75 27.62 -2.88 3.94
C TYR A 75 28.24 -2.30 5.22
N GLY A 76 27.64 -2.57 6.38
CA GLY A 76 28.12 -2.08 7.67
C GLY A 76 27.74 -0.62 7.98
N LEU A 77 26.86 -0.01 7.18
CA LEU A 77 26.41 1.37 7.37
C LEU A 77 25.22 1.42 8.33
N SER A 78 25.30 2.31 9.32
CA SER A 78 24.20 2.60 10.24
C SER A 78 23.64 4.00 10.00
N SER A 79 22.42 4.27 10.46
CA SER A 79 21.84 5.62 10.36
C SER A 79 22.63 6.64 11.19
N VAL A 80 23.27 6.21 12.28
CA VAL A 80 24.19 7.07 13.06
C VAL A 80 25.42 7.44 12.25
N LEU A 81 26.03 6.48 11.52
CA LEU A 81 27.17 6.76 10.65
C LEU A 81 26.75 7.68 9.50
N LEU A 82 25.61 7.40 8.85
CA LEU A 82 25.09 8.19 7.75
C LEU A 82 24.88 9.66 8.14
N LYS A 83 24.30 9.91 9.33
CA LYS A 83 24.16 11.27 9.88
C LYS A 83 25.50 11.99 10.09
N ARG A 84 26.54 11.28 10.52
CA ARG A 84 27.87 11.85 10.76
C ARG A 84 28.57 12.27 9.47
N ILE A 85 28.42 11.48 8.40
CA ILE A 85 29.08 11.74 7.11
C ILE A 85 28.21 12.53 6.13
N CYS A 86 26.95 12.82 6.50
CA CYS A 86 25.94 13.36 5.60
C CYS A 86 26.43 14.60 4.83
N PHE A 87 27.04 15.57 5.51
CA PHE A 87 27.55 16.79 4.88
C PHE A 87 28.59 16.52 3.77
N SER A 88 29.38 15.46 3.88
CA SER A 88 30.38 15.10 2.88
C SER A 88 29.78 14.39 1.66
N ILE A 89 28.60 13.78 1.82
CA ILE A 89 27.95 12.99 0.76
C ILE A 89 26.64 13.59 0.26
N ILE A 90 26.18 14.71 0.82
CA ILE A 90 24.84 15.25 0.55
C ILE A 90 24.65 15.60 -0.93
N LEU A 91 25.67 16.18 -1.56
CA LEU A 91 25.65 16.54 -2.97
C LEU A 91 25.56 15.30 -3.89
N PRO A 92 26.47 14.31 -3.81
CA PRO A 92 26.35 13.11 -4.63
C PRO A 92 25.09 12.29 -4.31
N LEU A 93 24.65 12.24 -3.04
CA LEU A 93 23.42 11.55 -2.66
C LEU A 93 22.18 12.21 -3.30
N THR A 94 22.09 13.53 -3.25
CA THR A 94 20.99 14.30 -3.88
C THR A 94 20.97 14.08 -5.39
N TRP A 95 22.15 14.09 -6.03
CA TRP A 95 22.25 13.80 -7.46
C TRP A 95 21.73 12.40 -7.79
N CYS A 96 22.17 11.37 -7.06
CA CYS A 96 21.70 9.99 -7.25
C CYS A 96 20.17 9.86 -7.09
N ILE A 97 19.58 10.48 -6.05
CA ILE A 97 18.13 10.45 -5.84
C ILE A 97 17.39 11.07 -7.03
N ASN A 98 17.85 12.24 -7.50
CA ASN A 98 17.24 12.91 -8.64
C ASN A 98 17.36 12.11 -9.95
N GLN A 99 18.48 11.40 -10.15
CA GLN A 99 18.58 10.48 -11.30
C GLN A 99 17.53 9.38 -11.23
N CYS A 100 17.29 8.77 -10.07
CA CYS A 100 16.24 7.77 -9.90
C CYS A 100 14.84 8.34 -10.17
N LEU A 101 14.57 9.58 -9.76
CA LEU A 101 13.28 10.25 -9.95
C LEU A 101 13.02 10.68 -11.40
N CYS A 102 14.07 10.91 -12.20
CA CYS A 102 13.93 11.31 -13.60
C CYS A 102 13.77 10.15 -14.60
N ILE A 103 14.11 8.92 -14.20
CA ILE A 103 14.09 7.74 -15.09
C ILE A 103 12.75 6.97 -15.03
N GLY A 104 11.90 7.24 -14.02
CA GLY A 104 10.58 6.61 -13.84
C GLY A 104 9.45 7.35 -14.53
#